data_AF-F8KSJ6-F1
#
_entry.id   AF-F8KSJ6-F1
#
_cell.length_a   1.000
_cell.length_b   1.000
_cell.length_c   1.000
_cell.angle_alpha   90.00
_cell.angle_beta   90.00
_cell.angle_gamma   90.00
#
_symmetry.space_group_name_H-M   'P 1'
#
loop_
_entity.id
_entity.type
_entity.pdbx_description
1 polymer ?
#
loop_
_entity_poly.entity_id
_entity_poly.type
_entity_poly.pdbx_seq_one_letter_code
_entity_poly.pdbx_strand_id
1 'polypeptide(L)'
;MLGLFAAEFKRIFTHAGVVFIIVVGPLFYALLYPLPYKSDIVTKQKIALVDADQSTLSRRVTRMLESTQGISIAYRPSSMQEAKALLEHEKVYGIVLIPKFFERQIYTSTPAHVELYANANYFFNPMLLLLTPP
;
A
#
# COMPACT_ATOMS: atom_id res chain seq x y z
N MET A 1 -14.94 34.77 40.83
CA MET A 1 -14.95 33.49 40.09
C MET A 1 -13.75 33.36 39.14
N LEU A 2 -13.56 34.25 38.15
CA LEU A 2 -12.42 34.14 37.21
C LEU A 2 -11.02 34.19 37.87
N GLY A 3 -10.82 35.02 38.89
CA GLY A 3 -9.51 35.14 39.56
C GLY A 3 -9.08 33.89 40.32
N LEU A 4 -10.03 33.11 40.85
CA LEU A 4 -9.77 31.83 41.51
C LEU A 4 -9.35 30.78 40.49
N PHE A 5 -10.00 30.76 39.32
CA PHE A 5 -9.61 29.89 38.20
C PHE A 5 -8.19 30.21 37.71
N ALA A 6 -7.84 31.49 37.56
CA ALA A 6 -6.49 31.88 37.11
C ALA A 6 -5.39 31.50 38.12
N ALA A 7 -5.67 31.61 39.42
CA ALA A 7 -4.75 31.22 40.48
C ALA A 7 -4.52 29.69 40.51
N GLU A 8 -5.59 28.90 40.35
CA GLU A 8 -5.51 27.44 40.30
C GLU A 8 -4.78 26.98 39.03
N PHE A 9 -5.05 27.62 37.88
CA PHE A 9 -4.36 27.34 36.62
C PHE A 9 -2.85 27.65 36.71
N LYS A 10 -2.48 28.76 37.35
CA LYS A 10 -1.07 29.08 37.62
C LYS A 10 -0.42 28.02 38.51
N ARG A 11 -1.13 27.51 39.50
CA ARG A 11 -0.64 26.47 40.43
C ARG A 11 -0.37 25.15 39.70
N ILE A 12 -1.25 24.75 38.78
CA ILE A 12 -1.06 23.60 37.88
C ILE A 12 0.23 23.75 37.06
N PHE A 13 0.48 24.94 36.50
CA PHE A 13 1.71 25.23 35.75
C PHE A 13 2.96 25.47 36.61
N THR A 14 2.84 25.52 37.94
CA THR A 14 3.99 25.67 38.87
C THR A 14 4.45 24.30 39.40
N HIS A 15 3.63 23.26 39.26
CA HIS A 15 4.00 21.90 39.62
C HIS A 15 4.82 21.25 38.51
N ALA A 16 6.10 21.03 38.79
CA ALA A 16 7.06 20.44 37.85
C ALA A 16 6.56 19.11 37.24
N GLY A 17 5.88 18.27 38.02
CA GLY A 17 5.32 17.00 37.52
C GLY A 17 4.20 17.18 36.49
N VAL A 18 3.35 18.20 36.64
CA VAL A 18 2.25 18.45 35.69
C VAL A 18 2.78 19.05 34.39
N VAL A 19 3.69 20.03 34.49
CA VAL A 19 4.37 20.59 33.32
C VAL A 19 5.17 19.52 32.59
N PHE A 20 5.83 18.62 33.32
CA PHE A 20 6.54 17.49 32.74
C PHE A 20 5.60 16.60 31.92
N ILE A 21 4.43 16.21 32.45
CA ILE A 21 3.47 15.37 31.70
C ILE A 21 2.90 16.11 30.47
N ILE A 22 2.56 17.40 30.61
CA ILE A 22 2.01 18.23 29.52
C ILE A 22 3.03 18.46 28.40
N VAL A 23 4.32 18.48 28.71
CA VAL A 23 5.39 18.65 27.71
C VAL A 23 5.83 17.29 27.15
N VAL A 24 6.20 16.35 28.03
CA VAL A 24 6.77 15.06 27.65
C VAL A 24 5.72 14.16 27.00
N GLY A 25 4.47 14.16 27.45
CA GLY A 25 3.40 13.34 26.87
C GLY A 25 3.20 13.62 25.38
N PRO A 26 2.90 14.86 24.97
CA PRO A 26 2.79 15.22 23.56
C PRO A 26 4.08 15.06 22.77
N LEU A 27 5.25 15.34 23.36
CA LEU A 27 6.54 15.14 22.67
C LEU A 27 6.79 13.66 22.38
N PHE A 28 6.54 12.81 23.38
CA PHE A 28 6.67 11.36 23.28
C PHE A 28 5.66 10.79 22.29
N TYR A 29 4.42 11.28 22.31
CA TYR A 29 3.40 10.93 21.33
C TYR A 29 3.80 11.34 19.92
N ALA A 30 4.26 12.59 19.73
CA ALA A 30 4.71 13.09 18.44
C ALA A 30 5.95 12.36 17.90
N LEU A 31 6.77 11.77 18.77
CA LEU A 31 7.93 10.94 18.40
C LEU A 31 7.54 9.49 18.11
N LEU A 32 6.68 8.89 18.95
CA LEU A 32 6.27 7.50 18.80
C LEU A 32 5.30 7.30 17.65
N TYR A 33 4.34 8.22 17.48
CA TYR A 33 3.27 8.05 16.52
C TYR A 33 3.78 7.92 15.08
N PRO A 34 4.77 8.70 14.59
CA PRO A 34 5.29 8.55 13.23
C PRO A 34 6.07 7.26 12.97
N LEU A 35 6.58 6.56 13.99
CA LEU A 35 7.44 5.38 13.81
C LEU A 35 6.74 4.23 13.06
N PRO A 36 5.52 3.79 13.43
CA PRO A 36 4.79 2.77 12.69
C PRO A 36 4.34 3.25 11.31
N TYR A 37 3.95 4.52 11.14
CA TYR A 37 3.50 5.00 9.82
C TYR A 37 4.63 5.16 8.80
N LYS A 38 5.91 5.22 9.22
CA LYS A 38 7.04 5.27 8.27
C LYS A 38 7.10 4.03 7.37
N SER A 39 6.61 2.88 7.80
CA SER A 39 6.51 1.67 6.97
C SER A 39 5.27 1.64 6.08
N ASP A 40 4.21 2.37 6.45
CA ASP A 40 2.90 2.30 5.79
C ASP A 40 2.74 3.28 4.63
N ILE A 41 3.67 4.21 4.41
CA ILE A 41 3.68 5.04 3.21
C ILE A 41 4.21 4.19 2.04
N VAL A 42 3.40 3.23 1.59
CA VAL A 42 3.65 2.43 0.40
C VAL A 42 3.49 3.35 -0.83
N THR A 43 4.50 4.18 -1.10
CA THR A 43 4.48 5.14 -2.23
C THR A 43 4.43 4.42 -3.58
N LYS A 44 4.87 3.16 -3.62
CA LYS A 44 4.74 2.26 -4.77
C LYS A 44 4.40 0.85 -4.30
N GLN A 45 3.24 0.35 -4.69
CA GLN A 45 2.79 -1.00 -4.41
C GLN A 45 3.71 -1.99 -5.12
N LYS A 46 4.50 -2.74 -4.34
CA LYS A 46 5.33 -3.82 -4.87
C LYS A 46 4.44 -4.97 -5.30
N ILE A 47 4.52 -5.35 -6.57
CA ILE A 47 3.79 -6.49 -7.12
C ILE A 47 4.75 -7.54 -7.71
N ALA A 48 4.32 -8.80 -7.72
CA ALA A 48 4.92 -9.86 -8.50
C ALA A 48 4.17 -10.00 -9.84
N LEU A 49 4.89 -10.11 -10.95
CA LEU A 49 4.29 -10.37 -12.26
C LEU A 49 4.65 -11.79 -12.73
N VAL A 50 3.65 -12.62 -12.94
CA VAL A 50 3.78 -13.94 -13.57
C VAL A 50 3.28 -13.81 -15.01
N ASP A 51 4.21 -13.80 -15.97
CA ASP A 51 3.88 -13.82 -17.39
C ASP A 51 4.00 -15.26 -17.94
N ALA A 52 2.87 -15.95 -18.01
CA ALA A 52 2.81 -17.31 -18.55
C ALA A 52 2.64 -17.34 -20.08
N ASP A 53 2.29 -16.22 -20.72
CA ASP A 53 2.06 -16.13 -22.17
C ASP A 53 3.34 -15.84 -22.94
N GLN A 54 4.21 -14.97 -22.40
CA GLN A 54 5.51 -14.57 -22.98
C GLN A 54 5.42 -14.07 -24.44
N SER A 55 4.24 -13.61 -24.83
CA SER A 55 3.91 -13.04 -26.14
C SER A 55 4.33 -11.58 -26.29
N THR A 56 4.13 -11.01 -27.48
CA THR A 56 4.37 -9.57 -27.69
C THR A 56 3.31 -8.73 -26.99
N LEU A 57 2.06 -9.20 -26.97
CA LEU A 57 0.97 -8.51 -26.29
C LEU A 57 1.12 -8.52 -24.76
N SER A 58 1.49 -9.64 -24.15
CA SER A 58 1.77 -9.73 -22.69
C SER A 58 2.90 -8.78 -22.27
N ARG A 59 3.98 -8.68 -23.07
CA ARG A 59 5.05 -7.68 -22.87
C ARG A 59 4.55 -6.24 -22.98
N ARG A 60 3.58 -5.97 -23.86
CA ARG A 60 2.95 -4.64 -23.97
C ARG A 60 2.15 -4.30 -22.71
N VAL A 61 1.35 -5.24 -22.21
CA VAL A 61 0.61 -5.09 -20.94
C VAL A 61 1.58 -4.87 -19.78
N THR A 62 2.66 -5.65 -19.73
CA THR A 62 3.72 -5.50 -18.72
C THR A 62 4.30 -4.08 -18.71
N ARG A 63 4.63 -3.52 -19.88
CA ARG A 63 5.12 -2.13 -19.97
C ARG A 63 4.09 -1.10 -19.51
N MET A 64 2.80 -1.32 -19.80
CA MET A 64 1.73 -0.46 -19.30
C MET A 64 1.67 -0.49 -17.76
N LEU A 65 1.78 -1.67 -17.15
CA LEU A 65 1.84 -1.83 -15.70
C LEU A 65 3.06 -1.13 -15.10
N GLU A 66 4.25 -1.28 -15.71
CA GLU A 66 5.47 -0.58 -15.26
C GLU A 66 5.36 0.94 -15.35
N SER A 67 4.60 1.45 -16.33
CA SER A 67 4.38 2.89 -16.51
C SER A 67 3.34 3.48 -15.55
N THR A 68 2.59 2.63 -14.83
CA THR A 68 1.52 3.07 -13.93
C THR A 68 2.10 3.66 -12.65
N GLN A 69 1.76 4.91 -12.35
CA GLN A 69 2.17 5.55 -11.10
C GLN A 69 1.58 4.79 -9.90
N GLY A 70 2.41 4.51 -8.90
CA GLY A 70 2.01 3.78 -7.70
C GLY A 70 2.13 2.25 -7.80
N ILE A 71 2.53 1.70 -8.95
CA ILE A 71 2.85 0.26 -9.10
C ILE A 71 4.36 0.09 -9.31
N SER A 72 4.94 -0.93 -8.72
CA SER A 72 6.32 -1.35 -8.96
C SER A 72 6.40 -2.85 -9.10
N ILE A 73 6.80 -3.34 -10.28
CA ILE A 73 7.05 -4.77 -10.50
C ILE A 73 8.37 -5.12 -9.83
N ALA A 74 8.31 -5.65 -8.61
CA ALA A 74 9.48 -5.93 -7.79
C ALA A 74 10.08 -7.30 -8.08
N TYR A 75 9.25 -8.27 -8.49
CA TYR A 75 9.66 -9.63 -8.78
C TYR A 75 8.95 -10.17 -10.02
N ARG A 76 9.62 -11.05 -10.76
CA ARG A 76 9.09 -11.76 -11.93
C ARG A 76 9.21 -13.28 -11.75
N PRO A 77 8.44 -13.85 -10.81
CA PRO A 77 8.48 -15.29 -10.56
C PRO A 77 8.03 -16.08 -11.80
N SER A 78 8.58 -17.27 -11.97
CA SER A 78 8.26 -18.13 -13.12
C SER A 78 6.95 -18.91 -12.94
N SER A 79 6.39 -18.90 -11.72
CA SER A 79 5.16 -19.62 -11.39
C SER A 79 4.31 -18.87 -10.38
N MET A 80 3.01 -19.16 -10.37
CA MET A 80 2.09 -18.65 -9.37
C MET A 80 2.46 -19.09 -7.95
N GLN A 81 3.12 -20.25 -7.82
CA GLN A 81 3.48 -20.82 -6.52
C GLN A 81 4.63 -20.04 -5.88
N GLU A 82 5.63 -19.67 -6.66
CA GLU A 82 6.70 -18.75 -6.23
C GLU A 82 6.14 -17.35 -5.94
N ALA A 83 5.21 -16.87 -6.77
CA ALA A 83 4.54 -15.60 -6.52
C ALA A 83 3.76 -15.58 -5.19
N LYS A 84 3.08 -16.67 -4.84
CA LYS A 84 2.41 -16.84 -3.55
C LYS A 84 3.39 -16.83 -2.39
N ALA A 85 4.53 -17.52 -2.50
CA ALA A 85 5.56 -17.48 -1.46
C ALA A 85 6.07 -16.04 -1.22
N LEU A 86 6.25 -15.25 -2.29
CA LEU A 86 6.62 -13.83 -2.16
C LEU A 86 5.55 -13.00 -1.46
N LEU A 87 4.27 -13.30 -1.69
CA LEU A 87 3.14 -12.65 -1.02
C LEU A 87 3.06 -13.04 0.47
N GLU A 88 3.24 -14.33 0.78
CA GLU A 88 3.25 -14.87 2.15
C GLU A 88 4.40 -14.33 2.99
N HIS A 89 5.56 -14.08 2.37
CA HIS A 89 6.73 -13.46 3.01
C HIS A 89 6.72 -11.92 2.97
N GLU A 90 5.59 -11.31 2.61
CA GLU A 90 5.39 -9.86 2.54
C GLU A 90 6.45 -9.13 1.68
N LYS A 91 7.03 -9.84 0.69
CA LYS A 91 7.98 -9.25 -0.28
C LYS A 91 7.26 -8.44 -1.34
N VAL A 92 6.01 -8.81 -1.62
CA VAL A 92 5.07 -8.12 -2.50
C VAL A 92 3.71 -8.02 -1.83
N TYR A 93 2.89 -7.10 -2.29
CA TYR A 93 1.54 -6.85 -1.77
C TYR A 93 0.44 -7.27 -2.75
N GLY A 94 0.83 -7.72 -3.94
CA GLY A 94 -0.06 -8.29 -4.94
C GLY A 94 0.69 -9.07 -6.01
N ILE A 95 -0.07 -9.86 -6.78
CA ILE A 95 0.41 -10.70 -7.87
C ILE A 95 -0.49 -10.42 -9.08
N VAL A 96 0.13 -10.14 -10.21
CA VAL A 96 -0.53 -10.07 -11.52
C VAL A 96 -0.13 -11.32 -12.31
N LEU A 97 -1.11 -12.10 -12.76
CA LEU A 97 -0.91 -13.28 -13.59
C LEU A 97 -1.49 -13.02 -14.98
N ILE A 98 -0.62 -13.10 -16.00
CA ILE A 98 -1.02 -13.15 -17.40
C ILE A 98 -1.05 -14.63 -17.80
N PRO A 99 -2.23 -15.22 -18.07
CA PRO A 99 -2.35 -16.65 -18.34
C PRO A 99 -1.82 -17.01 -19.72
N LYS A 100 -1.55 -18.31 -19.92
CA LYS A 100 -1.19 -18.85 -21.23
C LYS A 100 -2.27 -18.58 -22.27
N PHE A 101 -1.85 -18.34 -23.52
CA PHE A 101 -2.72 -18.07 -24.66
C PHE A 101 -3.46 -16.73 -24.60
N PHE A 102 -3.03 -15.80 -23.73
CA PHE A 102 -3.63 -14.47 -23.58
C PHE A 102 -3.67 -13.72 -24.92
N GLU A 103 -2.55 -13.67 -25.64
CA GLU A 103 -2.50 -13.03 -26.96
C GLU A 103 -3.45 -13.70 -27.96
N ARG A 104 -3.46 -15.04 -27.99
CA ARG A 104 -4.35 -15.80 -28.88
C ARG A 104 -5.83 -15.53 -28.59
N GLN A 105 -6.23 -15.54 -27.31
CA GLN A 105 -7.60 -15.30 -26.90
C GLN A 105 -8.10 -13.92 -27.33
N ILE A 106 -7.26 -12.89 -27.19
CA ILE A 106 -7.57 -11.54 -27.67
C ILE A 106 -7.77 -11.53 -29.20
N TYR A 107 -6.91 -12.20 -29.96
CA TYR A 107 -7.05 -12.27 -31.41
C TYR A 107 -8.27 -13.08 -31.87
N THR A 108 -8.72 -14.06 -31.10
CA THR A 108 -9.91 -14.88 -31.41
C THR A 108 -11.20 -14.28 -30.85
N SER A 109 -11.19 -13.01 -30.41
CA SER A 109 -12.33 -12.35 -29.74
C SER A 109 -12.90 -13.16 -28.57
N THR A 110 -12.05 -13.99 -27.96
CA THR A 110 -12.37 -14.74 -26.75
C THR A 110 -12.00 -13.88 -25.55
N PRO A 111 -12.84 -13.78 -24.51
CA PRO A 111 -12.49 -13.03 -23.31
C PRO A 111 -11.17 -13.54 -22.72
N ALA A 112 -10.17 -12.68 -22.66
CA ALA A 112 -8.89 -12.93 -22.02
C ALA A 112 -8.89 -12.25 -20.65
N HIS A 113 -8.56 -13.00 -19.60
CA HIS A 113 -8.58 -12.50 -18.23
C HIS A 113 -7.15 -12.31 -17.72
N VAL A 114 -6.88 -11.16 -17.09
CA VAL A 114 -5.66 -10.95 -16.29
C VAL A 114 -6.07 -11.07 -14.84
N GLU A 115 -5.44 -11.98 -14.11
CA GLU A 115 -5.80 -12.25 -12.73
C GLU A 115 -4.96 -11.38 -11.79
N LEU A 116 -5.63 -10.73 -10.83
CA LEU A 116 -5.01 -9.93 -9.79
C LEU A 116 -5.29 -10.57 -8.44
N TYR A 117 -4.23 -10.99 -7.76
CA TYR A 117 -4.28 -11.47 -6.39
C TYR A 117 -3.70 -10.39 -5.50
N ALA A 118 -4.48 -9.85 -4.57
CA ALA A 118 -4.00 -8.80 -3.69
C ALA A 118 -4.22 -9.17 -2.22
N ASN A 119 -3.30 -8.76 -1.36
CA ASN A 119 -3.53 -8.84 0.07
C ASN A 119 -4.55 -7.76 0.46
N ALA A 120 -5.69 -8.18 1.04
CA ALA A 120 -6.80 -7.31 1.39
C ALA A 120 -6.40 -6.16 2.35
N ASN A 121 -5.35 -6.34 3.15
CA ASN A 121 -4.85 -5.32 4.06
C ASN A 121 -4.22 -4.11 3.36
N TYR A 122 -3.75 -4.28 2.11
CA TYR A 122 -3.00 -3.26 1.38
C TYR A 122 -3.65 -2.81 0.07
N PHE A 123 -4.71 -3.50 -0.37
CA PHE A 123 -5.39 -3.18 -1.63
C PHE A 123 -6.51 -2.13 -1.48
N PHE A 124 -6.74 -1.62 -0.27
CA PHE A 124 -7.75 -0.59 -0.04
C PHE A 124 -7.20 0.80 -0.39
N ASN A 125 -7.22 1.14 -1.68
CA ASN A 125 -7.09 2.53 -2.13
C ASN A 125 -8.47 3.05 -2.56
N PRO A 126 -9.18 3.83 -1.71
CA PRO A 126 -10.49 4.38 -2.07
C PRO A 126 -10.43 5.35 -3.26
N MET A 127 -9.25 5.83 -3.66
CA MET A 127 -9.09 6.74 -4.79
C MET A 127 -9.25 6.07 -6.16
N LEU A 128 -9.10 4.74 -6.26
CA LEU A 128 -9.25 4.01 -7.54
C LEU A 128 -10.72 3.80 -7.93
N LEU A 129 -11.65 3.83 -6.96
CA LEU A 129 -13.10 3.73 -7.17
C LEU A 129 -13.74 5.02 -7.71
N LEU A 130 -13.06 6.16 -7.62
CA LEU A 130 -13.56 7.45 -8.10
C LEU A 130 -13.31 7.68 -9.60
N LEU A 131 -12.52 6.82 -10.25
CA LEU A 131 -12.14 6.96 -11.66
C LEU A 131 -12.82 5.94 -12.60
N THR A 132 -13.70 5.09 -12.09
CA THR A 132 -14.60 4.30 -12.94
C THR A 132 -15.87 5.10 -13.20
N PRO A 133 -16.10 5.63 -14.41
CA PRO A 133 -17.39 6.21 -14.75
C PRO A 133 -18.47 5.11 -14.70
N PRO A 134 -19.73 5.49 -14.39
CA PRO A 134 -20.87 4.56 -14.30
C PRO A 134 -21.20 3.89 -15.63
#